data_AF-A0A1Y2RAE0-F1
#
_entry.id   AF-A0A1Y2RAE0-F1
#
_cell.length_a   1.000
_cell.length_b   1.000
_cell.length_c   1.000
_cell.angle_alpha   90.00
_cell.angle_beta   90.00
_cell.angle_gamma   90.00
#
_symmetry.space_group_name_H-M   'P 1'
#
loop_
_entity.id
_entity.type
_entity.pdbx_description
1 polymer ?
#
loop_
_entity_poly.entity_id
_entity_poly.type
_entity_poly.pdbx_seq_one_letter_code
_entity_poly.pdbx_strand_id
1 'polypeptide(L)'
;MKLSPLIKGVITAVLMMATSLTTFYTLPPTSPLHYLVFAVYALGIIWTLIAYKSSPENTGKFGAFFNTGFRCFIVATLLMVVYTFTFNKLHPEFGEESAAAYNKELLANPESKTPIEIEEAVARYRKGYAMALVYGSIFGYLIIGVAVTAAASVILTRRK
;
A
#
# COMPACT_ATOMS: atom_id res chain seq x y z
N MET A 1 25.41 8.85 10.54
CA MET A 1 24.31 9.80 10.25
C MET A 1 23.04 9.36 10.95
N LYS A 2 22.34 10.25 11.66
CA LYS A 2 20.99 9.98 12.17
C LYS A 2 20.00 10.19 11.03
N LEU A 3 19.38 9.12 10.54
CA LEU A 3 18.39 9.21 9.46
C LEU A 3 17.07 9.74 10.01
N SER A 4 16.53 10.80 9.39
CA SER A 4 15.22 11.34 9.75
C SER A 4 14.10 10.33 9.43
N PRO A 5 12.94 10.41 10.11
CA PRO A 5 11.81 9.54 9.82
C PRO A 5 11.35 9.63 8.36
N LEU A 6 11.44 10.82 7.75
CA LEU A 6 11.08 11.04 6.34
C LEU A 6 12.00 10.26 5.40
N ILE A 7 13.31 10.29 5.64
CA ILE A 7 14.29 9.54 4.82
C ILE A 7 14.07 8.03 4.94
N LYS A 8 13.75 7.54 6.15
CA LYS A 8 13.38 6.14 6.33
C LYS A 8 12.10 5.77 5.60
N GLY A 9 11.14 6.69 5.53
CA GLY A 9 9.95 6.57 4.67
C GLY A 9 10.31 6.40 3.20
N VAL A 10 11.23 7.22 2.68
CA VAL A 10 11.73 7.08 1.30
C VAL A 10 12.40 5.73 1.09
N ILE A 11 13.32 5.32 1.97
CA ILE A 11 13.99 4.01 1.89
C ILE A 11 12.97 2.88 1.91
N THR A 12 11.97 2.96 2.80
CA THR A 12 10.90 1.96 2.90
C THR A 12 10.11 1.88 1.59
N ALA A 13 9.74 3.01 0.99
CA ALA A 13 9.06 3.03 -0.30
C ALA A 13 9.89 2.42 -1.42
N VAL A 14 11.19 2.73 -1.50
CA VAL A 14 12.08 2.13 -2.50
C VAL A 14 12.14 0.61 -2.34
N LEU A 15 12.24 0.11 -1.11
CA LEU A 15 12.21 -1.33 -0.84
C LEU A 15 10.85 -1.97 -1.19
N MET A 16 9.74 -1.26 -0.93
CA MET A 16 8.40 -1.71 -1.32
C MET A 16 8.26 -1.78 -2.84
N MET A 17 8.73 -0.77 -3.58
CA MET A 17 8.73 -0.77 -5.05
C MET A 17 9.57 -1.92 -5.60
N ALA A 18 10.78 -2.12 -5.06
CA ALA A 18 11.64 -3.23 -5.45
C ALA A 18 10.98 -4.59 -5.19
N THR A 19 10.30 -4.75 -4.05
CA THR A 19 9.55 -5.96 -3.71
C THR A 19 8.38 -6.17 -4.66
N SER A 20 7.62 -5.11 -4.97
CA SER A 20 6.50 -5.15 -5.91
C SER A 20 6.97 -5.58 -7.30
N LEU A 21 8.02 -4.95 -7.84
CA LEU A 21 8.59 -5.32 -9.15
C LEU A 21 9.14 -6.75 -9.16
N THR A 22 9.86 -7.14 -8.11
CA THR A 22 10.43 -8.50 -8.01
C THR A 22 9.32 -9.55 -8.04
N THR A 23 8.28 -9.38 -7.19
CA THR A 23 7.16 -10.32 -7.15
C THR A 23 6.38 -10.33 -8.46
N PHE A 24 6.22 -9.18 -9.10
CA PHE A 24 5.56 -9.07 -10.41
C PHE A 24 6.27 -9.89 -11.49
N TYR A 25 7.60 -9.80 -11.61
CA TYR A 25 8.33 -10.51 -12.67
C TYR A 25 8.62 -11.99 -12.37
N THR A 26 8.59 -12.39 -11.10
CA THR A 26 9.05 -13.74 -10.70
C THR A 26 7.93 -14.68 -10.30
N LEU A 27 6.74 -14.15 -9.97
CA LEU A 27 5.65 -14.94 -9.40
C LEU A 27 4.40 -14.91 -10.28
N PRO A 28 3.57 -15.96 -10.23
CA PRO A 28 2.28 -15.96 -10.92
C PRO A 28 1.34 -14.92 -10.28
N PRO A 29 0.41 -14.30 -11.05
CA PRO A 29 -0.48 -13.25 -10.57
C PRO A 29 -1.36 -13.62 -9.36
N THR A 30 -1.61 -14.91 -9.16
CA THR A 30 -2.42 -15.44 -8.04
C THR A 30 -1.61 -15.67 -6.77
N SER A 31 -0.31 -15.37 -6.77
CA SER A 31 0.58 -15.66 -5.65
C SER A 31 0.27 -14.78 -4.43
N PRO A 32 0.07 -15.36 -3.23
CA PRO A 32 -0.12 -14.56 -2.01
C PRO A 32 1.15 -13.79 -1.61
N LEU A 33 2.30 -14.12 -2.19
CA LEU A 33 3.56 -13.43 -1.89
C LEU A 33 3.59 -11.98 -2.41
N HIS A 34 2.67 -11.56 -3.27
CA HIS A 34 2.50 -10.14 -3.60
C HIS A 34 2.21 -9.29 -2.35
N TYR A 35 1.59 -9.87 -1.31
CA TYR A 35 1.34 -9.19 -0.03
C TYR A 35 2.60 -8.93 0.82
N LEU A 36 3.78 -9.44 0.42
CA LEU A 36 5.06 -9.14 1.08
C LEU A 36 5.37 -7.65 1.10
N VAL A 37 4.84 -6.87 0.14
CA VAL A 37 4.97 -5.41 0.13
C VAL A 37 4.47 -4.77 1.44
N PHE A 38 3.40 -5.32 2.04
CA PHE A 38 2.87 -4.82 3.31
C PHE A 38 3.74 -5.22 4.51
N ALA A 39 4.40 -6.38 4.44
CA ALA A 39 5.38 -6.78 5.45
C ALA A 39 6.58 -5.83 5.45
N VAL A 40 7.11 -5.50 4.27
CA VAL A 40 8.22 -4.52 4.11
C VAL A 40 7.80 -3.15 4.65
N TYR A 41 6.58 -2.71 4.33
CA TYR A 41 6.02 -1.46 4.84
C TYR A 41 5.97 -1.44 6.38
N ALA A 42 5.41 -2.49 6.99
CA ALA A 42 5.32 -2.59 8.45
C ALA A 42 6.71 -2.62 9.11
N LEU A 43 7.66 -3.36 8.53
CA LEU A 43 9.04 -3.43 9.02
C LEU A 43 9.74 -2.07 8.96
N GLY A 44 9.55 -1.30 7.88
CA GLY A 44 10.10 0.05 7.77
C GLY A 44 9.59 1.01 8.85
N ILE A 45 8.30 0.92 9.18
CA ILE A 45 7.67 1.68 10.27
C ILE A 45 8.25 1.24 11.62
N ILE A 46 8.28 -0.06 11.90
CA ILE A 46 8.78 -0.60 13.17
C ILE A 46 10.26 -0.24 13.36
N TRP A 47 11.08 -0.37 12.33
CA TRP A 47 12.48 0.04 12.34
C TRP A 47 12.63 1.53 12.69
N THR A 48 11.77 2.38 12.13
CA THR A 48 11.77 3.81 12.44
C THR A 48 11.49 4.07 13.92
N LEU A 49 10.51 3.40 14.50
CA LEU A 49 10.14 3.56 15.91
C LEU A 49 11.20 3.00 16.87
N ILE A 50 11.79 1.85 16.55
CA ILE A 50 12.90 1.27 17.34
C ILE A 50 14.09 2.22 17.35
N ALA A 51 14.46 2.78 16.21
CA ALA A 51 15.55 3.73 16.13
C ALA A 51 15.26 5.05 16.86
N TYR A 52 13.99 5.49 16.89
CA TYR A 52 13.58 6.64 17.71
C TYR A 52 13.69 6.34 19.20
N LYS A 53 13.36 5.11 19.65
CA LYS A 53 13.52 4.69 21.06
C LYS A 53 14.94 4.89 21.57
N SER A 54 15.94 4.59 20.74
CA SER A 54 17.37 4.73 21.08
C SER A 54 17.91 6.15 20.86
N SER A 55 17.07 7.11 20.46
CA SER A 55 17.49 8.48 20.18
C SER A 55 17.45 9.37 21.43
N PRO A 56 18.32 10.39 21.55
CA PRO A 56 18.25 11.38 22.63
C PRO A 56 16.95 12.20 22.64
N GLU A 57 16.23 12.25 21.52
CA GLU A 57 14.95 12.97 21.38
C GLU A 57 13.76 12.16 21.94
N ASN A 58 14.00 10.92 22.37
CA ASN A 58 12.96 10.04 22.87
C ASN A 58 12.36 10.58 24.18
N THR A 59 11.11 11.04 24.10
CA THR A 59 10.34 11.49 25.26
C THR A 59 9.65 10.35 26.03
N GLY A 60 9.71 9.11 25.53
CA GLY A 60 9.03 7.94 26.12
C GLY A 60 7.50 7.99 26.05
N LYS A 61 6.92 8.93 25.29
CA LYS A 61 5.47 9.13 25.17
C LYS A 61 4.92 8.52 23.90
N PHE A 62 3.73 7.93 23.99
CA PHE A 62 2.99 7.37 22.84
C PHE A 62 2.90 8.35 21.66
N GLY A 63 2.47 9.59 21.91
CA GLY A 63 2.28 10.58 20.84
C GLY A 63 3.56 10.90 20.08
N ALA A 64 4.73 10.82 20.73
CA ALA A 64 6.00 11.07 20.08
C ALA A 64 6.45 9.89 19.21
N PHE A 65 6.21 8.65 19.65
CA PHE A 65 6.36 7.47 18.80
C PHE A 65 5.39 7.52 17.61
N PHE A 66 4.11 7.80 17.85
CA PHE A 66 3.10 7.84 16.80
C PHE A 66 3.42 8.89 15.73
N ASN A 67 3.76 10.12 16.13
CA ASN A 67 4.17 11.18 15.20
C ASN A 67 5.42 10.79 14.39
N THR A 68 6.37 10.09 15.02
CA THR A 68 7.58 9.61 14.33
C THR A 68 7.25 8.54 13.29
N GLY A 69 6.38 7.58 13.62
CA GLY A 69 5.90 6.58 12.67
C GLY A 69 5.06 7.18 11.54
N PHE A 70 4.17 8.12 11.87
CA PHE A 70 3.35 8.87 10.90
C PHE A 70 4.20 9.53 9.82
N ARG A 71 5.23 10.28 10.21
CA ARG A 71 6.14 10.94 9.27
C ARG A 71 6.83 9.96 8.33
N CYS A 72 7.18 8.77 8.81
CA CYS A 72 7.76 7.72 7.95
C CYS A 72 6.71 7.17 6.97
N PHE A 73 5.56 6.71 7.46
CA PHE A 73 4.62 5.97 6.64
C PHE A 73 3.85 6.87 5.65
N ILE A 74 3.64 8.16 5.98
CA ILE A 74 2.95 9.08 5.07
C ILE A 74 3.79 9.35 3.81
N VAL A 75 5.11 9.51 3.98
CA VAL A 75 6.04 9.67 2.85
C VAL A 75 6.05 8.40 2.01
N ALA A 76 6.12 7.25 2.65
CA ALA A 76 6.10 5.98 1.94
C ALA A 76 4.79 5.77 1.16
N THR A 77 3.65 6.09 1.77
CA THR A 77 2.33 6.06 1.14
C THR A 77 2.29 6.92 -0.11
N LEU A 78 2.70 8.20 -0.03
CA LEU A 78 2.67 9.12 -1.17
C LEU A 78 3.52 8.61 -2.34
N LEU A 79 4.71 8.10 -2.06
CA LEU A 79 5.59 7.52 -3.08
C LEU A 79 4.99 6.27 -3.71
N MET A 80 4.39 5.39 -2.90
CA MET A 80 3.74 4.19 -3.40
C MET A 80 2.51 4.50 -4.25
N VAL A 81 1.77 5.58 -3.94
CA VAL A 81 0.64 6.03 -4.76
C VAL A 81 1.10 6.50 -6.13
N VAL A 82 2.16 7.30 -6.19
CA VAL A 82 2.78 7.73 -7.46
C VAL A 82 3.29 6.53 -8.25
N TYR A 83 3.92 5.57 -7.57
CA TYR A 83 4.36 4.32 -8.18
C TYR A 83 3.18 3.51 -8.74
N THR A 84 2.12 3.25 -7.95
CA THR A 84 0.95 2.49 -8.41
C THR A 84 0.33 3.14 -9.65
N PHE A 85 0.16 4.46 -9.63
CA PHE A 85 -0.38 5.19 -10.78
C PHE A 85 0.51 5.04 -12.02
N THR A 86 1.82 5.25 -11.86
CA THR A 86 2.78 5.18 -12.97
C THR A 86 2.89 3.78 -13.54
N PHE A 87 3.00 2.77 -12.67
CA PHE A 87 3.09 1.36 -13.04
C PHE A 87 1.87 0.90 -13.83
N ASN A 88 0.66 1.21 -13.36
CA ASN A 88 -0.56 0.86 -14.08
C ASN A 88 -0.73 1.64 -15.40
N LYS A 89 -0.21 2.86 -15.50
CA LYS A 89 -0.20 3.60 -16.76
C LYS A 89 0.74 2.97 -17.79
N LEU A 90 1.83 2.35 -17.35
CA LEU A 90 2.77 1.63 -18.21
C LEU A 90 2.25 0.24 -18.62
N HIS A 91 1.32 -0.31 -17.85
CA HIS A 91 0.72 -1.63 -18.06
C HIS A 91 -0.81 -1.55 -18.26
N PRO A 92 -1.28 -0.96 -19.37
CA PRO A 92 -2.72 -0.84 -19.65
C PRO A 92 -3.43 -2.20 -19.75
N GLU A 93 -2.70 -3.27 -20.06
CA GLU A 93 -3.20 -4.65 -20.12
C GLU A 93 -3.89 -5.10 -18.83
N PHE A 94 -3.47 -4.62 -17.65
CA PHE A 94 -4.12 -5.00 -16.39
C PHE A 94 -5.55 -4.48 -16.30
N GLY A 95 -5.80 -3.27 -16.82
CA GLY A 95 -7.16 -2.72 -16.87
C GLY A 95 -8.05 -3.50 -17.83
N GLU A 96 -7.48 -3.95 -18.95
CA GLU A 96 -8.16 -4.76 -19.96
C GLU A 96 -8.51 -6.16 -19.42
N GLU A 97 -7.54 -6.86 -18.84
CA GLU A 97 -7.71 -8.19 -18.23
C GLU A 97 -8.68 -8.15 -17.05
N SER A 98 -8.57 -7.15 -16.19
CA SER A 98 -9.46 -6.99 -15.03
C SER A 98 -10.90 -6.67 -15.47
N ALA A 99 -11.07 -5.89 -16.53
CA ALA A 99 -12.40 -5.65 -17.12
C ALA A 99 -12.99 -6.91 -17.76
N ALA A 100 -12.16 -7.75 -18.41
CA ALA A 100 -12.60 -9.03 -18.95
C ALA A 100 -13.01 -10.02 -17.83
N ALA A 101 -12.24 -10.07 -16.74
CA ALA A 101 -12.59 -10.86 -15.56
C ALA A 101 -13.91 -10.39 -14.92
N TYR A 102 -14.08 -9.07 -14.78
CA TYR A 102 -15.33 -8.48 -14.27
C TYR A 102 -16.53 -8.79 -15.17
N ASN A 103 -16.36 -8.73 -16.50
CA ASN A 103 -17.42 -9.12 -17.44
C ASN A 103 -17.81 -10.60 -17.26
N LYS A 104 -16.82 -11.49 -17.13
CA LYS A 104 -17.07 -12.92 -16.89
C LYS A 104 -17.82 -13.15 -15.58
N GLU A 105 -17.52 -12.39 -14.54
CA GLU A 105 -18.22 -12.44 -13.25
C GLU A 105 -19.69 -12.01 -13.39
N LEU A 106 -19.96 -10.90 -14.09
CA LEU A 106 -21.32 -10.42 -14.34
C LEU A 106 -22.15 -11.40 -15.19
N LEU A 107 -21.53 -12.08 -16.16
CA LEU A 107 -22.19 -13.10 -16.98
C LEU A 107 -22.42 -14.42 -16.23
N ALA A 108 -21.55 -14.75 -15.27
CA ALA A 108 -21.68 -15.95 -14.43
C ALA A 108 -22.72 -15.77 -13.31
N ASN A 109 -22.90 -14.53 -12.84
CA ASN A 109 -23.95 -14.14 -11.90
C ASN A 109 -24.82 -13.07 -12.56
N PRO A 110 -25.61 -13.42 -13.59
CA PRO A 110 -26.55 -12.50 -14.17
C PRO A 110 -27.65 -12.30 -13.12
N GLU A 111 -27.47 -11.28 -12.27
CA GLU A 111 -28.63 -10.59 -11.71
C GLU A 111 -29.50 -10.08 -12.89
N SER A 112 -30.61 -9.42 -12.60
CA SER A 112 -31.55 -8.87 -13.60
C SER A 112 -30.97 -7.72 -14.45
N LYS A 113 -29.75 -7.88 -14.98
CA LYS A 113 -29.05 -6.96 -15.87
C LYS A 113 -29.19 -7.46 -17.30
N THR A 114 -29.64 -6.57 -18.16
CA THR A 114 -29.65 -6.73 -19.61
C THR A 114 -28.21 -6.72 -20.16
N PRO A 115 -27.98 -7.25 -21.38
CA PRO A 115 -26.67 -7.20 -22.02
C PRO A 115 -26.07 -5.78 -22.09
N ILE A 116 -26.90 -4.77 -22.34
CA ILE A 116 -26.49 -3.36 -22.40
C ILE A 116 -25.99 -2.88 -21.04
N GLU A 117 -26.68 -3.22 -19.94
CA GLU A 117 -26.25 -2.83 -18.59
C GLU A 117 -24.93 -3.48 -18.19
N ILE A 118 -24.65 -4.70 -18.67
CA ILE A 118 -23.37 -5.37 -18.48
C ILE A 118 -22.26 -4.64 -19.24
N GLU A 119 -22.46 -4.35 -20.53
CA GLU A 119 -21.47 -3.62 -21.34
C GLU A 119 -21.12 -2.25 -20.74
N GLU A 120 -22.13 -1.48 -20.32
CA GLU A 120 -21.91 -0.20 -19.67
C GLU A 120 -21.15 -0.33 -18.35
N ALA A 121 -21.47 -1.34 -17.54
CA ALA A 121 -20.78 -1.59 -16.27
C ALA A 121 -19.30 -1.92 -16.50
N VAL A 122 -19.00 -2.76 -17.48
CA VAL A 122 -17.63 -3.14 -17.85
C VAL A 122 -16.86 -1.93 -18.40
N ALA A 123 -17.48 -1.11 -19.24
CA ALA A 123 -16.86 0.11 -19.77
C ALA A 123 -16.53 1.12 -18.65
N ARG A 124 -17.45 1.32 -17.69
CA ARG A 124 -17.20 2.15 -16.50
C ARG A 124 -16.06 1.59 -15.64
N TYR A 125 -16.06 0.29 -15.40
CA TYR A 125 -15.01 -0.39 -14.64
C TYR A 125 -13.64 -0.18 -15.28
N ARG A 126 -13.51 -0.46 -16.58
CA ARG A 126 -12.27 -0.28 -17.34
C ARG A 126 -11.74 1.14 -17.24
N LYS A 127 -12.61 2.15 -17.44
CA LYS A 127 -12.22 3.57 -17.34
C LYS A 127 -11.83 3.97 -15.92
N GLY A 128 -12.48 3.40 -14.90
CA GLY A 128 -12.23 3.70 -13.50
C GLY A 128 -11.07 2.92 -12.86
N TYR A 129 -10.56 1.90 -13.53
CA TYR A 129 -9.61 0.93 -12.97
C TYR A 129 -8.40 1.57 -12.29
N ALA A 130 -7.66 2.41 -13.00
CA ALA A 130 -6.46 3.06 -12.48
C ALA A 130 -6.76 3.95 -11.26
N MET A 131 -7.89 4.65 -11.28
CA MET A 131 -8.32 5.48 -10.15
C MET A 131 -8.72 4.62 -8.95
N ALA A 132 -9.43 3.52 -9.17
CA ALA A 132 -9.79 2.59 -8.11
C ALA A 132 -8.54 2.00 -7.42
N LEU A 133 -7.50 1.65 -8.18
CA LEU A 133 -6.23 1.20 -7.63
C LEU A 133 -5.48 2.27 -6.84
N VAL A 134 -5.52 3.52 -7.30
CA VAL A 134 -4.94 4.65 -6.58
C VAL A 134 -5.64 4.86 -5.24
N TYR A 135 -6.98 4.91 -5.22
CA TYR A 135 -7.74 5.00 -3.98
C TYR A 135 -7.48 3.81 -3.05
N GLY A 136 -7.50 2.59 -3.60
CA GLY A 136 -7.17 1.37 -2.85
C GLY A 136 -5.78 1.43 -2.23
N SER A 137 -4.79 1.95 -2.96
CA SER A 137 -3.42 2.14 -2.46
C SER A 137 -3.37 3.18 -1.34
N ILE A 138 -4.01 4.35 -1.53
CA ILE A 138 -4.06 5.41 -0.51
C ILE A 138 -4.63 4.85 0.80
N PHE A 139 -5.85 4.32 0.76
CA PHE A 139 -6.53 3.88 1.98
C PHE A 139 -5.87 2.63 2.57
N GLY A 140 -5.43 1.68 1.74
CA GLY A 140 -4.74 0.48 2.19
C GLY A 140 -3.48 0.80 2.98
N TYR A 141 -2.59 1.64 2.44
CA TYR A 141 -1.36 2.01 3.15
C TYR A 141 -1.61 2.92 4.36
N LEU A 142 -2.60 3.81 4.31
CA LEU A 142 -2.95 4.65 5.46
C LEU A 142 -3.48 3.82 6.63
N ILE A 143 -4.43 2.91 6.39
CA ILE A 143 -5.02 2.08 7.44
C ILE A 143 -3.96 1.20 8.09
N ILE A 144 -3.16 0.48 7.28
CA ILE A 144 -2.09 -0.38 7.78
C ILE A 144 -1.03 0.45 8.50
N GLY A 145 -0.65 1.60 7.93
CA GLY A 145 0.35 2.48 8.51
C GLY A 145 -0.05 3.00 9.89
N VAL A 146 -1.30 3.44 10.04
CA VAL A 146 -1.88 3.84 11.33
C VAL A 146 -1.91 2.66 12.31
N ALA A 147 -2.39 1.50 11.89
CA ALA A 147 -2.51 0.32 12.76
C ALA A 147 -1.15 -0.14 13.29
N VAL A 148 -0.16 -0.32 12.40
CA VAL A 148 1.20 -0.73 12.77
C VAL A 148 1.85 0.31 13.66
N THR A 149 1.74 1.60 13.30
CA THR A 149 2.32 2.70 14.09
C THR A 149 1.72 2.75 15.49
N ALA A 150 0.39 2.67 15.61
CA ALA A 150 -0.30 2.68 16.89
C ALA A 150 0.12 1.48 17.76
N ALA A 151 0.06 0.26 17.21
CA ALA A 151 0.41 -0.95 17.94
C ALA A 151 1.86 -0.92 18.43
N ALA A 152 2.81 -0.61 17.55
CA ALA A 152 4.22 -0.51 17.90
C ALA A 152 4.50 0.61 18.91
N SER A 153 3.83 1.76 18.79
CA SER A 153 3.95 2.87 19.75
C SER A 153 3.48 2.46 21.15
N VAL A 154 2.37 1.71 21.26
CA VAL A 154 1.89 1.17 22.55
C VAL A 154 2.93 0.22 23.15
N ILE A 155 3.44 -0.73 22.36
CA ILE A 155 4.43 -1.72 22.82
C ILE A 155 5.70 -1.04 23.32
N LEU A 156 6.23 -0.08 22.56
CA LEU A 156 7.48 0.61 22.88
C LEU A 156 7.35 1.57 24.06
N THR A 157 6.17 2.14 24.28
CA THR A 157 5.88 2.99 25.45
C THR A 157 5.77 2.16 26.73
N ARG A 158 5.21 0.94 26.67
CA ARG A 158 5.06 0.05 27.83
C ARG A 158 6.36 -0.63 28.25
N ARG A 159 7.28 -0.89 27.32
CA ARG A 159 8.62 -1.44 27.58
C ARG A 159 9.57 -0.34 28.09
N LYS A 160 9.35 0.11 29.33
CA LYS A 160 10.33 0.86 30.11
C LYS A 160 11.50 -0.05 30.50
#